data_AF-D4X6A1-F1
#
_entry.id   AF-D4X6A1-F1
#
_cell.length_a   1.000
_cell.length_b   1.000
_cell.length_c   1.000
_cell.angle_alpha   90.00
_cell.angle_beta   90.00
_cell.angle_gamma   90.00
#
_symmetry.space_group_name_H-M   'P 1'
#
loop_
_entity.id
_entity.type
_entity.pdbx_description
1 polymer ?
#
loop_
_entity_poly.entity_id
_entity_poly.type
_entity_poly.pdbx_seq_one_letter_code
_entity_poly.pdbx_strand_id
1 'polypeptide(L)'
;MCHCRKRPRALRKETIMTRKYIDCREYPSEMNCSVALAADSENELLEAAVQHATTVHKHADSPELRTQLKAMFHDGTPPTDAPRHA
;
A
#
# COMPACT_ATOMS: atom_id res chain seq x y z
N MET A 1 -25.49 29.34 30.85
CA MET A 1 -24.27 28.52 30.88
C MET A 1 -24.27 27.56 29.69
N CYS A 2 -23.38 27.72 28.71
CA CYS A 2 -22.96 26.67 27.77
C CYS A 2 -21.60 27.08 27.22
N HIS A 3 -20.53 26.63 27.89
CA HIS A 3 -19.15 26.90 27.50
C HIS A 3 -18.79 26.08 26.27
N CYS A 4 -18.97 26.65 25.07
CA CYS A 4 -18.39 26.14 23.84
C CYS A 4 -16.87 26.36 23.88
N ARG A 5 -16.16 25.46 24.57
CA ARG A 5 -14.69 25.46 24.62
C ARG A 5 -14.17 25.11 23.23
N LYS A 6 -13.86 26.14 22.44
CA LYS A 6 -13.05 26.05 21.23
C LYS A 6 -11.71 25.43 21.62
N ARG A 7 -11.58 24.11 21.43
CA ARG A 7 -10.28 23.44 21.58
C ARG A 7 -9.40 23.92 20.41
N PRO A 8 -8.25 24.54 20.66
CA PRO A 8 -7.28 24.75 19.60
C PRO A 8 -6.85 23.36 19.11
N ARG A 9 -7.09 23.08 17.82
CA ARG A 9 -6.48 21.93 17.13
C ARG A 9 -4.98 22.18 17.14
N ALA A 10 -4.32 21.71 18.20
CA ALA A 10 -2.89 21.53 18.18
C ALA A 10 -2.58 20.70 16.93
N LEU A 11 -1.76 21.31 16.06
CA LEU A 11 -1.19 20.71 14.87
C LEU A 11 -0.37 19.51 15.33
N ARG A 12 -1.03 18.36 15.49
CA ARG A 12 -0.34 17.09 15.60
C ARG A 12 0.41 17.00 14.28
N LYS A 13 1.74 17.05 14.35
CA LYS A 13 2.57 16.28 13.42
C LYS A 13 2.18 14.83 13.64
N GLU A 14 1.01 14.47 13.13
CA GLU A 14 0.66 13.11 12.84
C GLU A 14 1.75 12.72 11.87
N THR A 15 2.61 11.79 12.27
CA THR A 15 3.20 10.89 11.29
C THR A 15 1.98 10.34 10.56
N ILE A 16 1.60 11.01 9.47
CA ILE A 16 0.54 10.55 8.60
C ILE A 16 1.10 9.22 8.13
N MET A 17 0.69 8.13 8.78
CA MET A 17 0.85 6.79 8.23
C MET A 17 -0.14 6.79 7.09
N THR A 18 0.21 7.51 6.01
CA THR A 18 -0.61 7.60 4.82
C THR A 18 -0.76 6.16 4.41
N ARG A 19 -2.02 5.70 4.38
CA ARG A 19 -2.37 4.40 3.85
C ARG A 19 -1.53 4.17 2.60
N LYS A 20 -0.76 3.09 2.56
CA LYS A 20 0.08 2.75 1.42
C LYS A 20 -0.63 1.67 0.64
N TYR A 21 -0.34 1.60 -0.65
CA TYR A 21 -0.82 0.53 -1.48
C TYR A 21 0.23 0.10 -2.51
N ILE A 22 0.08 -1.14 -2.96
CA ILE A 22 0.79 -1.70 -4.10
C ILE A 22 -0.24 -2.27 -5.05
N ASP A 23 -0.12 -1.92 -6.32
CA ASP A 23 -1.04 -2.36 -7.36
C ASP A 23 -0.36 -3.38 -8.26
N CYS A 24 -0.76 -4.64 -8.17
CA CYS A 24 -0.18 -5.69 -9.00
C CYS A 24 -0.69 -5.63 -10.45
N ARG A 25 -1.70 -4.80 -10.74
CA ARG A 25 -2.26 -4.63 -12.09
C ARG A 25 -1.37 -3.75 -12.95
N GLU A 26 -0.59 -2.86 -12.35
CA GLU A 26 0.36 -1.97 -13.04
C GLU A 26 1.55 -2.72 -13.66
N TYR A 27 1.78 -3.96 -13.24
CA TYR A 27 2.86 -4.80 -13.73
C TYR A 27 2.27 -6.04 -14.40
N PRO A 28 1.91 -5.98 -15.70
CA PRO A 28 1.43 -7.13 -16.47
C PRO A 28 2.57 -8.16 -16.61
N SER A 29 2.74 -8.96 -15.57
CA SER A 29 3.57 -10.16 -15.55
C SER A 29 2.71 -11.37 -15.97
N GLU A 30 3.34 -12.52 -16.16
CA GLU A 30 2.67 -13.76 -16.64
C GLU A 30 1.39 -14.14 -15.87
N MET A 31 1.29 -13.76 -14.58
CA MET A 31 0.14 -14.08 -13.72
C MET A 31 -1.10 -13.17 -13.91
N ASN A 32 -1.00 -12.04 -14.63
CA ASN A 32 -2.10 -11.10 -14.88
C ASN A 32 -2.96 -10.80 -13.62
N CYS A 33 -2.28 -10.42 -12.53
CA CYS A 33 -2.93 -10.22 -11.24
C CYS A 33 -3.89 -9.02 -11.26
N SER A 34 -5.15 -9.25 -10.91
CA SER A 34 -6.19 -8.22 -10.77
C SER A 34 -6.23 -7.58 -9.38
N VAL A 35 -5.23 -7.84 -8.54
CA VAL A 35 -5.24 -7.47 -7.11
C VAL A 35 -4.50 -6.16 -6.87
N ALA A 36 -5.07 -5.35 -5.97
CA ALA A 36 -4.42 -4.19 -5.38
C ALA A 36 -4.49 -4.35 -3.86
N LEU A 37 -3.34 -4.24 -3.20
CA LEU A 37 -3.20 -4.41 -1.76
C LEU A 37 -2.99 -3.05 -1.12
N ALA A 38 -3.69 -2.74 -0.03
CA ALA A 38 -3.52 -1.49 0.69
C ALA A 38 -3.55 -1.73 2.20
N ALA A 39 -2.66 -1.07 2.93
CA ALA A 39 -2.59 -1.16 4.39
C ALA A 39 -2.22 0.18 5.02
N ASP A 40 -2.56 0.33 6.29
CA ASP A 40 -2.21 1.51 7.08
C ASP A 40 -0.74 1.49 7.54
N SER A 41 -0.10 0.32 7.51
CA SER A 41 1.32 0.13 7.86
C SER A 41 2.11 -0.44 6.69
N GLU A 42 3.28 0.13 6.40
CA GLU A 42 4.20 -0.39 5.37
C GLU A 42 4.62 -1.85 5.63
N ASN A 43 4.78 -2.23 6.90
CA ASN A 43 5.17 -3.60 7.26
C ASN A 43 4.05 -4.61 6.95
N GLU A 44 2.80 -4.26 7.24
CA GLU A 44 1.65 -5.11 6.91
C GLU A 44 1.47 -5.23 5.40
N LEU A 45 1.63 -4.12 4.68
CA LEU A 45 1.58 -4.12 3.23
C LEU A 45 2.69 -4.99 2.62
N LEU A 46 3.90 -4.88 3.15
CA LEU A 46 5.04 -5.66 2.68
C LEU A 46 4.82 -7.14 2.85
N GLU A 47 4.42 -7.58 4.04
CA GLU A 47 4.18 -9.00 4.30
C GLU A 47 3.06 -9.55 3.39
N ALA A 48 1.98 -8.79 3.19
CA ALA A 48 0.93 -9.16 2.25
C ALA A 48 1.43 -9.25 0.79
N ALA A 49 2.23 -8.29 0.35
CA ALA A 49 2.80 -8.26 -1.00
C ALA A 49 3.80 -9.42 -1.23
N VAL A 50 4.64 -9.73 -0.24
CA VAL A 50 5.58 -10.85 -0.26
C VAL A 50 4.85 -12.17 -0.33
N GLN A 51 3.79 -12.35 0.48
CA GLN A 51 2.97 -13.56 0.40
C GLN A 51 2.34 -13.70 -0.99
N HIS A 52 1.85 -12.62 -1.58
CA HIS A 52 1.34 -12.67 -2.95
C HIS A 52 2.45 -13.05 -3.96
N ALA A 53 3.60 -12.40 -3.90
CA ALA A 53 4.72 -12.68 -4.81
C ALA A 53 5.26 -14.12 -4.69
N THR A 54 5.31 -14.68 -3.49
CA THR A 54 5.82 -16.04 -3.25
C THR A 54 4.80 -17.14 -3.57
N THR A 55 3.52 -16.90 -3.30
CA THR A 55 2.47 -17.92 -3.52
C THR A 55 1.93 -17.91 -4.94
N VAL A 56 1.74 -16.72 -5.52
CA VAL A 56 1.17 -16.53 -6.87
C VAL A 56 2.29 -16.53 -7.90
N HIS A 57 3.29 -15.65 -7.75
CA HIS A 57 4.38 -15.55 -8.72
C HIS A 57 5.51 -16.57 -8.49
N LYS A 58 5.45 -17.39 -7.43
CA LYS A 58 6.50 -18.36 -7.06
C LYS A 58 7.90 -17.73 -6.95
N HIS A 59 7.97 -16.43 -6.68
CA HIS A 59 9.22 -15.74 -6.42
C HIS A 59 9.79 -16.21 -5.07
N ALA A 60 11.12 -16.22 -4.95
CA ALA A 60 11.76 -16.50 -3.66
C ALA A 60 11.56 -15.30 -2.71
N ASP A 61 11.27 -15.59 -1.43
CA ASP A 61 11.29 -14.56 -0.38
C ASP A 61 12.74 -14.17 -0.09
N SER A 62 13.24 -13.19 -0.84
CA SER A 62 14.58 -12.63 -0.68
C SER A 62 14.49 -11.20 -0.13
N PRO A 63 15.47 -10.75 0.65
CA PRO A 63 15.52 -9.36 1.15
C PRO A 63 15.55 -8.34 -0.01
N GLU A 64 16.12 -8.71 -1.15
CA GLU A 64 16.11 -7.91 -2.38
C GLU A 64 14.68 -7.72 -2.94
N LEU A 65 13.85 -8.78 -2.91
CA LEU A 65 12.44 -8.69 -3.33
C LEU A 65 11.68 -7.75 -2.40
N ARG A 66 11.88 -7.88 -1.08
CA ARG A 66 11.24 -7.03 -0.07
C ARG A 66 11.59 -5.55 -0.26
N THR A 67 12.85 -5.28 -0.62
CA THR A 67 13.33 -3.92 -0.88
C THR A 67 12.72 -3.34 -2.16
N GLN A 68 12.63 -4.15 -3.23
CA GLN A 68 11.97 -3.75 -4.46
C GLN A 68 10.48 -3.47 -4.25
N LEU A 69 9.76 -4.35 -3.55
CA LEU A 69 8.33 -4.16 -3.24
C LEU A 69 8.10 -2.87 -2.45
N LYS A 70 8.95 -2.57 -1.46
CA LYS A 70 8.89 -1.30 -0.71
C LYS A 70 9.09 -0.08 -1.59
N ALA A 71 9.96 -0.16 -2.59
CA ALA A 71 10.19 0.93 -3.54
C ALA A 71 8.97 1.20 -4.43
N MET A 72 8.08 0.22 -4.58
CA MET A 72 6.85 0.28 -5.38
C MET A 72 5.62 0.68 -4.55
N PHE A 73 5.79 1.12 -3.30
CA PHE A 73 4.67 1.56 -2.47
C PHE A 73 4.20 2.94 -2.87
N HIS A 74 2.90 3.06 -3.13
CA HIS A 74 2.22 4.30 -3.42
C HIS A 74 1.47 4.81 -2.19
N ASP A 75 1.41 6.13 -2.03
CA ASP A 75 0.60 6.78 -1.00
C ASP A 75 -0.87 6.88 -1.42
N GLY A 76 -1.76 6.55 -0.51
CA GLY A 76 -3.21 6.71 -0.61
C GLY A 76 -3.96 5.38 -0.72
N THR A 77 -5.02 5.41 -1.53
CA THR A 77 -5.85 4.24 -1.84
C THR A 77 -5.73 3.92 -3.32
N PRO A 78 -5.60 2.63 -3.69
CA PRO A 78 -5.57 2.23 -5.08
C PRO A 78 -6.88 2.65 -5.76
N PRO A 79 -6.84 3.07 -7.03
CA PRO A 79 -8.06 3.33 -7.80
C PRO A 79 -8.89 2.05 -7.92
N THR A 80 -10.22 2.18 -7.85
CA THR A 80 -11.13 1.03 -7.98
C THR A 80 -11.06 0.44 -9.40
N ASP A 81 -10.91 1.29 -10.41
CA ASP A 81 -10.69 0.87 -11.80
C ASP A 81 -9.22 0.46 -12.00
N ALA A 82 -8.98 -0.61 -12.74
CA ALA A 82 -7.62 -0.95 -13.16
C ALA A 82 -7.11 0.13 -14.12
N PRO A 83 -5.82 0.53 -14.05
CA PRO A 83 -5.27 1.45 -15.03
C PRO A 83 -5.46 0.84 -16.44
N ARG A 84 -6.12 1.62 -17.30
CA ARG A 84 -6.34 1.22 -18.70
C ARG A 84 -4.97 1.21 -19.37
N HIS A 85 -4.46 0.02 -19.63
CA HIS A 85 -3.26 -0.14 -20.44
C HIS A 85 -3.61 0.35 -21.85
N ALA A 86 -2.89 1.38 -22.30
CA ALA A 86 -3.08 2.00 -23.61
C ALA A 86 -2.51 1.11 -24.73
#